data_AF-A0A2Z2MF53-F1
#
_entry.id   AF-A0A2Z2MF53-F1
#
_cell.length_a   1.000
_cell.length_b   1.000
_cell.length_c   1.000
_cell.angle_alpha   90.00
_cell.angle_beta   90.00
_cell.angle_gamma   90.00
#
_symmetry.space_group_name_H-M   'P 1'
#
loop_
_entity.id
_entity.type
_entity.pdbx_description
1 polymer ?
#
loop_
_entity_poly.entity_id
_entity_poly.type
_entity_poly.pdbx_seq_one_letter_code
_entity_poly.pdbx_strand_id
1 'polypeptide(L)'
;MGFFSSLKKAASNVSKQLRHKKFELRAKELAEKWDRIKFYRPEIGIEIGNETYWYPINRVWIDKVEVGLFRKSYLDKVFVEYSEPVVYDEEEEEDEGWFSYEEDTTKTKSFGLNDKVQIRFTMADYEKLVSKEGEIL
;
A
#
# COMPACT_ATOMS: atom_id res chain seq x y z
N MET A 1 11.24 38.67 10.94
CA MET A 1 9.96 38.10 10.47
C MET A 1 10.11 36.78 9.68
N GLY A 2 11.19 35.99 9.85
CA GLY A 2 11.49 34.85 8.94
C GLY A 2 11.48 33.43 9.53
N PHE A 3 11.47 33.26 10.85
CA PHE A 3 11.60 31.92 11.48
C PHE A 3 10.26 31.24 11.80
N PHE A 4 9.24 32.02 12.20
CA PHE A 4 7.90 31.50 12.52
C PHE A 4 7.13 30.99 11.30
N SER A 5 7.35 31.55 10.11
CA SER A 5 6.73 31.07 8.87
C SER A 5 7.30 29.74 8.42
N SER A 6 8.60 29.50 8.63
CA SER A 6 9.29 28.24 8.36
C SER A 6 8.80 27.11 9.27
N LEU A 7 8.65 27.38 10.57
CA LEU A 7 8.11 26.43 11.55
C LEU A 7 6.65 26.05 11.25
N LYS A 8 5.80 27.02 10.89
CA LYS A 8 4.42 26.73 10.48
C LYS A 8 4.34 25.89 9.20
N LYS A 9 5.21 26.16 8.22
CA LYS A 9 5.29 25.33 7.00
C LYS A 9 5.78 23.92 7.30
N ALA A 10 6.80 23.79 8.15
CA ALA A 10 7.32 22.49 8.57
C ALA A 10 6.27 21.68 9.34
N ALA A 11 5.59 22.28 10.32
CA ALA A 11 4.51 21.64 11.07
C ALA A 11 3.32 21.24 10.17
N SER A 12 2.96 22.09 9.19
CA SER A 12 1.92 21.76 8.21
C SER A 12 2.31 20.56 7.34
N ASN A 13 3.56 20.51 6.86
CA ASN A 13 4.07 19.37 6.08
C ASN A 13 4.10 18.07 6.88
N VAL A 14 4.52 18.12 8.15
CA VAL A 14 4.50 16.95 9.05
C VAL A 14 3.06 16.47 9.27
N SER A 15 2.11 17.38 9.49
CA SER A 15 0.71 17.01 9.66
C SER A 15 0.08 16.38 8.41
N LYS A 16 0.52 16.79 7.21
CA LYS A 16 0.08 16.22 5.93
C LYS A 16 0.69 14.86 5.64
N GLN A 17 1.89 14.57 6.15
CA GLN A 17 2.48 13.23 6.08
C GLN A 17 1.77 12.23 6.99
N LEU A 18 1.24 12.70 8.13
CA LEU A 18 0.49 11.85 9.08
C LEU A 18 -0.97 11.61 8.67
N ARG A 19 -1.59 12.56 7.95
CA ARG A 19 -2.97 12.42 7.45
C ARG A 19 -2.98 11.55 6.20
N HIS A 20 -3.86 10.55 6.21
CA HIS A 20 -4.05 9.66 5.08
C HIS A 20 -5.41 9.88 4.44
N LYS A 21 -5.47 9.83 3.10
CA LYS A 21 -6.72 9.80 2.35
C LYS A 21 -6.93 8.38 1.83
N LYS A 22 -8.06 7.77 2.21
CA LYS A 22 -8.44 6.41 1.84
C LYS A 22 -9.32 6.43 0.59
N PHE A 23 -9.18 5.41 -0.24
CA PHE A 23 -9.95 5.17 -1.45
C PHE A 23 -10.36 3.70 -1.51
N GLU A 24 -11.55 3.46 -2.03
CA GLU A 24 -12.04 2.13 -2.35
C GLU A 24 -12.27 2.07 -3.85
N LEU A 25 -11.62 1.11 -4.51
CA LEU A 25 -11.70 0.91 -5.96
C LEU A 25 -11.74 -0.58 -6.27
N ARG A 26 -12.07 -0.94 -7.51
CA ARG A 26 -11.99 -2.34 -7.94
C ARG A 26 -10.55 -2.75 -8.14
N ALA A 27 -10.22 -4.01 -7.86
CA ALA A 27 -8.87 -4.54 -8.05
C ALA A 27 -8.38 -4.35 -9.49
N LYS A 28 -9.27 -4.51 -10.48
CA LYS A 28 -8.96 -4.23 -11.89
C LYS A 28 -8.53 -2.77 -12.11
N GLU A 29 -9.26 -1.82 -11.55
CA GLU A 29 -8.93 -0.38 -11.67
C GLU A 29 -7.59 -0.07 -11.01
N LEU A 30 -7.28 -0.74 -9.90
CA LEU A 30 -5.98 -0.60 -9.23
C LEU A 30 -4.84 -1.04 -10.15
N ALA A 31 -5.00 -2.20 -10.80
CA ALA A 31 -4.01 -2.72 -11.74
C ALA A 31 -3.84 -1.81 -12.97
N GLU A 32 -4.93 -1.30 -13.55
CA GLU A 32 -4.90 -0.40 -14.71
C GLU A 32 -4.24 0.94 -14.40
N LYS A 33 -4.44 1.46 -13.18
CA LYS A 33 -3.88 2.75 -12.74
C LYS A 33 -2.49 2.61 -12.09
N TRP A 34 -2.03 1.38 -11.85
CA TRP A 34 -0.82 1.09 -11.05
C TRP A 34 0.41 1.86 -11.55
N ASP A 35 0.65 1.87 -12.85
CA ASP A 35 1.82 2.53 -13.43
C ASP A 35 1.89 4.02 -13.15
N ARG A 36 0.73 4.68 -12.94
CA ARG A 36 0.66 6.10 -12.58
C ARG A 36 0.78 6.30 -11.09
N ILE A 37 0.14 5.46 -10.28
CA ILE A 37 0.03 5.69 -8.84
C ILE A 37 1.22 5.16 -8.03
N LYS A 38 1.99 4.17 -8.54
CA LYS A 38 3.10 3.51 -7.82
C LYS A 38 4.15 4.48 -7.27
N PHE A 39 4.39 5.58 -7.97
CA PHE A 39 5.37 6.59 -7.57
C PHE A 39 4.96 7.40 -6.33
N TYR A 40 3.69 7.34 -5.95
CA TYR A 40 3.11 8.06 -4.82
C TYR A 40 2.95 7.17 -3.59
N ARG A 41 3.64 6.02 -3.56
CA ARG A 41 3.74 5.10 -2.41
C ARG A 41 2.37 4.77 -1.78
N PRO A 42 1.42 4.24 -2.57
CA PRO A 42 0.16 3.76 -2.02
C PRO A 42 0.39 2.61 -1.04
N GLU A 43 -0.46 2.56 -0.02
CA GLU A 43 -0.56 1.43 0.89
C GLU A 43 -1.89 0.71 0.67
N ILE A 44 -1.89 -0.62 0.74
CA ILE A 44 -3.10 -1.44 0.64
C ILE A 44 -3.64 -1.80 2.03
N GLY A 45 -4.96 -1.69 2.19
CA GLY A 45 -5.68 -2.17 3.36
C GLY A 45 -5.91 -3.68 3.27
N ILE A 46 -5.34 -4.44 4.19
CA ILE A 46 -5.54 -5.87 4.33
C ILE A 46 -6.29 -6.15 5.63
N GLU A 47 -7.48 -6.71 5.51
CA GLU A 47 -8.25 -7.18 6.66
C GLU A 47 -7.64 -8.47 7.22
N ILE A 48 -7.28 -8.44 8.50
CA ILE A 48 -6.82 -9.58 9.29
C ILE A 48 -7.68 -9.61 10.55
N GLY A 49 -8.56 -10.60 10.67
CA GLY A 49 -9.58 -10.62 11.72
C GLY A 49 -10.60 -9.48 11.55
N ASN A 50 -10.72 -8.61 12.56
CA ASN A 50 -11.63 -7.45 12.56
C ASN A 50 -10.89 -6.12 12.33
N GLU A 51 -9.60 -6.15 12.02
CA GLU A 51 -8.77 -4.96 11.86
C GLU A 51 -8.21 -4.85 10.44
N THR A 52 -8.08 -3.61 9.95
CA THR A 52 -7.47 -3.31 8.65
C THR A 52 -6.05 -2.80 8.86
N TYR A 53 -5.09 -3.62 8.47
CA TYR A 53 -3.68 -3.25 8.46
C TYR A 53 -3.31 -2.63 7.11
N TRP A 54 -2.32 -1.74 7.12
CA TRP A 54 -1.95 -0.98 5.94
C TRP A 54 -0.50 -1.25 5.60
N TYR A 55 -0.28 -1.76 4.38
CA TYR A 55 1.03 -2.20 3.96
C TYR A 55 1.44 -1.51 2.66
N PRO A 56 2.71 -1.09 2.53
CA PRO A 56 3.23 -0.50 1.30
C PRO A 56 3.11 -1.50 0.14
N ILE A 57 2.56 -1.03 -0.98
CA ILE A 57 2.42 -1.85 -2.18
C ILE A 57 3.71 -1.80 -2.99
N ASN A 58 4.30 -2.97 -3.24
CA ASN A 58 5.50 -3.12 -4.06
C ASN A 58 5.13 -3.22 -5.54
N ARG A 59 4.12 -4.04 -5.86
CA ARG A 59 3.75 -4.33 -7.24
C ARG A 59 2.29 -4.76 -7.37
N VAL A 60 1.66 -4.39 -8.48
CA VAL A 60 0.32 -4.90 -8.87
C VAL A 60 0.38 -5.41 -10.31
N TRP A 61 -0.18 -6.59 -10.57
CA TRP A 61 -0.29 -7.16 -11.92
C TRP A 61 -1.53 -8.04 -12.07
N ILE A 62 -1.91 -8.31 -13.32
CA ILE A 62 -2.99 -9.25 -13.66
C ILE A 62 -2.35 -10.51 -14.22
N ASP A 63 -2.78 -11.67 -13.74
CA ASP A 63 -2.34 -12.96 -14.29
C ASP A 63 -3.50 -13.96 -14.37
N LYS A 64 -3.36 -14.94 -15.26
CA LYS A 64 -4.36 -15.99 -15.52
C LYS A 64 -4.12 -17.17 -14.60
N VAL A 65 -5.06 -17.41 -13.70
CA VAL A 65 -5.03 -18.59 -12.83
C VAL A 65 -5.87 -19.70 -13.43
N GLU A 66 -5.28 -20.89 -13.56
CA GLU A 66 -6.01 -22.09 -13.97
C GLU A 66 -6.93 -22.54 -12.83
N VAL A 67 -8.22 -22.60 -13.11
CA VAL A 67 -9.26 -23.08 -12.19
C VAL A 67 -9.98 -24.24 -12.88
N GLY A 68 -9.95 -25.43 -12.27
CA GLY A 68 -10.72 -26.58 -12.73
C GLY A 68 -9.93 -27.88 -12.77
N LEU A 69 -10.42 -28.90 -12.05
CA LEU A 69 -9.82 -30.24 -12.01
C LEU A 69 -10.09 -31.07 -13.28
N PHE A 70 -11.11 -30.71 -14.09
CA PHE A 70 -11.60 -31.54 -15.19
C PHE A 70 -11.62 -30.85 -16.57
N ARG A 71 -11.58 -29.52 -16.64
CA ARG A 71 -11.51 -28.74 -17.89
C ARG A 71 -10.69 -27.50 -17.62
N LYS A 72 -9.63 -27.26 -18.41
CA LYS A 72 -8.76 -26.09 -18.25
C LYS A 72 -9.58 -24.82 -18.46
N SER A 73 -9.95 -24.16 -17.37
CA SER A 73 -10.56 -22.83 -17.41
C SER A 73 -9.61 -21.86 -16.74
N TYR A 74 -9.46 -20.67 -17.33
CA TYR A 74 -8.55 -19.65 -16.82
C TYR A 74 -9.38 -18.48 -16.34
N LEU A 75 -9.03 -17.96 -15.17
CA LEU A 75 -9.66 -16.78 -14.59
C LEU A 75 -8.59 -15.73 -14.30
N ASP A 76 -8.79 -14.55 -14.84
CA ASP A 76 -7.91 -13.41 -14.60
C ASP A 76 -8.05 -12.96 -13.14
N LYS A 77 -6.93 -12.89 -12.42
CA LYS A 77 -6.85 -12.36 -11.06
C LYS A 77 -5.85 -11.22 -10.98
N VAL A 78 -6.10 -10.30 -10.05
CA VAL A 78 -5.17 -9.22 -9.70
C VAL A 78 -4.32 -9.69 -8.54
N PHE A 79 -3.01 -9.59 -8.68
CA PHE A 79 -2.05 -9.88 -7.64
C PHE A 79 -1.47 -8.58 -7.12
N VAL A 80 -1.47 -8.42 -5.81
CA VAL A 80 -0.87 -7.30 -5.10
C VAL A 80 0.23 -7.83 -4.20
N GLU A 81 1.45 -7.39 -4.46
CA GLU A 81 2.62 -7.64 -3.63
C GLU A 81 2.83 -6.47 -2.68
N TYR A 82 2.99 -6.75 -1.40
CA TYR A 82 3.16 -5.77 -0.33
C TYR A 82 4.18 -6.24 0.70
N SER A 83 4.83 -5.30 1.38
CA SER A 83 5.75 -5.62 2.49
C SER A 83 5.02 -5.51 3.83
N GLU A 84 5.06 -6.57 4.62
CA GLU A 84 4.66 -6.48 6.03
C GLU A 84 5.89 -6.18 6.89
N PRO A 85 5.87 -5.11 7.70
CA PRO A 85 6.92 -4.87 8.68
C PRO A 85 6.86 -5.98 9.74
N VAL A 86 7.98 -6.66 9.96
CA VAL A 86 8.10 -7.66 11.02
C VAL A 86 8.10 -6.91 12.36
N VAL A 87 7.03 -7.07 13.14
CA VAL A 87 6.99 -6.61 14.53
C VAL A 87 7.60 -7.73 15.37
N TYR A 88 8.82 -7.54 15.85
CA TYR A 88 9.36 -8.39 16.92
C TYR A 88 8.56 -8.09 18.20
N ASP A 89 7.93 -9.11 18.77
CA ASP A 89 7.34 -9.02 20.11
C ASP A 89 8.51 -8.94 21.10
N GLU A 90 8.61 -7.84 21.84
CA GLU A 90 9.74 -7.50 22.71
C GLU A 90 9.65 -8.27 24.06
N GLU A 91 9.37 -9.58 24.02
CA GLU A 91 9.36 -10.46 25.20
C GLU A 91 10.01 -11.81 24.88
N GLU A 92 11.34 -11.84 24.71
CA GLU A 92 12.24 -12.91 25.21
C GLU A 92 13.71 -12.64 24.82
N GLU A 93 14.51 -12.38 25.85
CA GLU A 93 15.92 -12.74 26.08
C GLU A 93 17.06 -12.50 25.05
N GLU A 94 18.09 -11.84 25.61
CA GLU A 94 19.54 -12.07 25.46
C GLU A 94 20.30 -11.52 24.23
N ASP A 95 21.12 -10.49 24.53
CA ASP A 95 22.46 -10.20 24.01
C ASP A 95 22.87 -10.82 22.65
N GLU A 96 22.35 -10.31 21.53
CA GLU A 96 23.01 -10.44 20.22
C GLU A 96 23.12 -9.09 19.49
N GLY A 97 24.33 -8.82 18.99
CA GLY A 97 24.82 -7.47 18.70
C GLY A 97 24.24 -6.76 17.46
N TRP A 98 23.90 -5.48 17.65
CA TRP A 98 24.12 -4.30 16.78
C TRP A 98 23.90 -4.35 15.24
N PHE A 99 23.27 -5.36 14.66
CA PHE A 99 22.73 -5.31 13.29
C PHE A 99 21.49 -6.20 13.13
N SER A 100 20.34 -5.78 13.68
CA SER A 100 19.06 -6.35 13.25
C SER A 100 18.71 -5.78 11.88
N TYR A 101 18.98 -6.54 10.82
CA TYR A 101 18.40 -6.28 9.51
C TYR A 101 16.87 -6.38 9.66
N GLU A 102 16.16 -5.26 9.53
CA GLU A 102 14.71 -5.26 9.34
C GLU A 102 14.39 -6.01 8.04
N GLU A 103 14.19 -7.33 8.10
CA GLU A 103 13.77 -8.11 6.94
C GLU A 103 12.28 -7.89 6.69
N ASP A 104 11.94 -6.92 5.85
CA ASP A 104 10.60 -6.77 5.28
C ASP A 104 10.17 -8.08 4.62
N THR A 105 9.11 -8.72 5.14
CA THR A 105 8.58 -9.93 4.52
C THR A 105 7.66 -9.53 3.38
N THR A 106 8.08 -9.82 2.15
CA THR A 106 7.26 -9.60 0.95
C THR A 106 6.16 -10.66 0.88
N LYS A 107 4.90 -10.23 0.84
CA LYS A 107 3.72 -11.10 0.67
C LYS A 107 2.95 -10.73 -0.59
N THR A 108 2.23 -11.71 -1.14
CA THR A 108 1.35 -11.52 -2.29
C THR A 108 -0.08 -11.93 -1.94
N LYS A 109 -1.04 -11.06 -2.24
CA LYS A 109 -2.48 -11.36 -2.12
C LYS A 109 -3.15 -11.27 -3.48
N SER A 110 -3.97 -12.28 -3.79
CA SER A 110 -4.76 -12.32 -5.02
C SER A 110 -6.18 -11.84 -4.77
N PHE A 111 -6.72 -11.05 -5.71
CA PHE A 111 -8.08 -10.54 -5.73
C PHE A 111 -8.74 -10.89 -7.07
N GLY A 112 -10.05 -11.10 -7.06
CA GLY A 112 -10.86 -11.11 -8.27
C GLY A 112 -10.92 -9.73 -8.91
N LEU A 113 -11.15 -9.66 -10.22
CA LEU A 113 -11.18 -8.38 -10.96
C LEU A 113 -12.17 -7.35 -10.40
N ASN A 114 -13.30 -7.81 -9.87
CA ASN A 114 -14.37 -6.96 -9.34
C ASN A 114 -14.32 -6.80 -7.82
N ASP A 115 -13.35 -7.42 -7.15
CA ASP A 115 -13.19 -7.29 -5.71
C ASP A 115 -12.85 -5.84 -5.38
N LYS A 116 -13.43 -5.35 -4.29
CA LYS A 116 -13.13 -4.02 -3.76
C LYS A 116 -11.84 -4.10 -2.96
N VAL A 117 -10.90 -3.22 -3.29
CA VAL A 117 -9.63 -3.07 -2.59
C VAL A 117 -9.58 -1.66 -2.02
N GLN A 118 -9.09 -1.56 -0.79
CA GLN A 118 -8.86 -0.29 -0.14
C GLN A 118 -7.40 0.09 -0.28
N ILE A 119 -7.14 1.30 -0.75
CA ILE A 119 -5.80 1.88 -0.74
C ILE A 119 -5.82 3.20 0.00
N ARG A 120 -4.68 3.61 0.52
CA ARG A 120 -4.52 4.96 1.07
C ARG A 120 -3.21 5.57 0.60
N PHE A 121 -3.21 6.90 0.61
CA PHE A 121 -2.04 7.72 0.36
C PHE A 121 -1.88 8.68 1.52
N THR A 122 -0.64 9.09 1.81
CA THR A 122 -0.42 10.29 2.60
C THR A 122 -1.07 11.48 1.86
N MET A 123 -1.59 12.45 2.60
CA MET A 123 -2.21 13.63 1.98
C MET A 123 -1.21 14.38 1.09
N ALA A 124 0.06 14.40 1.49
CA ALA A 124 1.13 14.99 0.71
C ALA A 124 1.32 14.29 -0.65
N ASP A 125 1.29 12.96 -0.69
CA ASP A 125 1.47 12.23 -1.95
C ASP A 125 0.20 12.24 -2.80
N TYR A 126 -0.98 12.25 -2.18
CA TYR A 126 -2.24 12.47 -2.89
C TYR A 126 -2.29 13.85 -3.57
N GLU A 127 -1.92 14.93 -2.87
CA GLU A 127 -1.88 16.27 -3.46
C GLU A 127 -0.93 16.34 -4.67
N LYS A 128 0.22 15.64 -4.60
CA LYS A 128 1.15 15.55 -5.75
C LYS A 128 0.53 14.76 -6.91
N LEU A 129 -0.14 13.65 -6.62
CA LEU A 129 -0.83 12.83 -7.61
C LEU A 129 -1.90 13.66 -8.35
N VAL A 130 -2.76 14.35 -7.60
CA VAL A 130 -3.80 15.20 -8.19
C VAL A 130 -3.19 16.34 -9.01
N SER A 131 -2.11 16.95 -8.54
CA SER A 131 -1.45 18.04 -9.26
C SER A 131 -0.79 17.61 -10.57
N LYS A 132 -0.36 16.35 -10.70
CA LYS A 132 0.36 15.85 -11.88
C LYS A 132 -0.52 15.07 -12.85
N GLU A 133 -1.36 14.20 -12.31
CA GLU A 133 -2.17 13.25 -13.09
C GLU A 133 -3.66 13.64 -13.14
N GLY A 134 -4.09 14.59 -12.31
CA GLY A 134 -5.51 14.91 -12.10
C GLY A 134 -6.20 13.95 -11.13
N GLU A 135 -7.51 14.09 -11.00
CA GLU A 135 -8.32 13.16 -10.19
C GLU A 135 -8.51 11.83 -10.95
N ILE A 136 -7.59 10.90 -10.71
CA ILE A 136 -7.60 9.56 -11.33
C ILE A 136 -8.07 8.45 -10.38
N LEU A 137 -8.26 8.76 -9.10
CA LEU A 137 -8.62 7.81 -8.04
C LEU A 137 -10.08 7.96 -7.62
#